data_AF-M6ZIY5-F1
#
_entry.id   AF-M6ZIY5-F1
#
_cell.length_a   1.000
_cell.length_b   1.000
_cell.length_c   1.000
_cell.angle_alpha   90.00
_cell.angle_beta   90.00
_cell.angle_gamma   90.00
#
_symmetry.space_group_name_H-M   'P 1'
#
loop_
_entity.id
_entity.type
_entity.pdbx_description
1 polymer ?
#
loop_
_entity_poly.entity_id
_entity_poly.type
_entity_poly.pdbx_seq_one_letter_code
_entity_poly.pdbx_strand_id
1 'polypeptide(L)'
;MIEAVNKKMKYEFLFPKNIFSFEEVIDTLKIAVPKYNSKPSGVLFGFSPQQVLNGKIPDKHRFIEQIKKAAAMRPNINKQDLCDPCSDTASISKKKK
;
A
#
# COMPACT_ATOMS: atom_id res chain seq x y z
N MET A 1 12.56 -12.57 11.00
CA MET A 1 11.30 -12.91 10.28
C MET A 1 10.05 -12.44 11.01
N ILE A 2 9.92 -12.63 12.34
CA ILE A 2 8.74 -12.12 13.08
C ILE A 2 8.78 -10.61 13.34
N GLU A 3 9.98 -10.04 13.54
CA GLU A 3 10.17 -8.60 13.80
C GLU A 3 9.64 -7.72 12.66
N ALA A 4 9.84 -8.13 11.41
CA ALA A 4 9.33 -7.42 10.24
C ALA A 4 7.80 -7.38 10.22
N VAL A 5 7.15 -8.49 10.61
CA VAL A 5 5.69 -8.56 10.73
C VAL A 5 5.22 -7.68 11.88
N ASN A 6 5.87 -7.74 13.04
CA ASN A 6 5.54 -6.90 14.20
C ASN A 6 5.69 -5.41 13.87
N LYS A 7 6.73 -5.04 13.12
CA LYS A 7 6.92 -3.67 12.61
C LYS A 7 5.75 -3.27 11.72
N LYS A 8 5.33 -4.12 10.78
CA LYS A 8 4.16 -3.87 9.92
C LYS A 8 2.88 -3.70 10.74
N MET A 9 2.62 -4.58 11.71
CA MET A 9 1.45 -4.49 12.59
C MET A 9 1.43 -3.18 13.37
N LYS A 10 2.57 -2.82 13.97
CA LYS A 10 2.71 -1.56 14.72
C LYS A 10 2.42 -0.34 13.83
N TYR A 11 3.16 -0.18 12.74
CA TYR A 11 3.12 1.08 11.98
C TYR A 11 1.91 1.20 11.05
N GLU A 12 1.38 0.10 10.51
CA GLU A 12 0.25 0.18 9.57
C GLU A 12 -1.12 0.09 10.27
N PHE A 13 -1.22 -0.50 11.46
CA PHE A 13 -2.52 -0.78 12.09
C PHE A 13 -2.70 -0.20 13.49
N LEU A 14 -1.67 -0.25 14.34
CA LEU A 14 -1.76 0.23 15.72
C LEU A 14 -1.47 1.72 15.83
N PHE A 15 -0.36 2.18 15.26
CA PHE A 15 0.10 3.57 15.36
C PHE A 15 -0.86 4.61 14.76
N PRO A 16 -1.58 4.33 13.65
CA PRO A 16 -2.56 5.28 13.10
C PRO A 16 -3.82 5.46 13.96
N LYS A 17 -4.03 4.60 14.97
CA LYS A 17 -5.18 4.68 15.86
C LYS A 17 -4.76 5.28 17.21
N ASN A 18 -5.62 6.11 17.78
CA ASN A 18 -5.51 6.49 19.17
C ASN A 18 -6.04 5.34 20.02
N ILE A 19 -5.13 4.51 20.53
CA ILE A 19 -5.44 3.34 21.37
C ILE A 19 -5.15 3.70 22.82
N PHE A 20 -6.13 3.52 23.70
CA PHE A 20 -6.06 3.91 25.11
C PHE A 20 -6.13 2.73 26.07
N SER A 21 -6.46 1.53 25.60
CA SER A 21 -6.55 0.31 26.40
C SER A 21 -5.92 -0.90 25.72
N PHE A 22 -5.65 -1.95 26.49
CA PHE A 22 -5.12 -3.19 25.94
C PHE A 22 -6.18 -3.95 25.13
N GLU A 23 -7.45 -3.86 25.54
CA GLU A 23 -8.60 -4.46 24.85
C GLU A 23 -8.72 -3.89 23.43
N GLU A 24 -8.53 -2.58 23.25
CA GLU A 24 -8.53 -1.93 21.94
C GLU A 24 -7.38 -2.40 21.03
N VAL A 25 -6.22 -2.74 21.62
CA VAL A 25 -5.12 -3.38 20.87
C VAL A 25 -5.58 -4.74 20.36
N ILE A 26 -6.17 -5.58 21.22
CA ILE A 26 -6.66 -6.91 20.86
C ILE A 26 -7.69 -6.79 19.73
N ASP A 27 -8.68 -5.92 19.87
CA ASP A 27 -9.74 -5.75 18.87
C ASP A 27 -9.20 -5.20 17.55
N THR A 28 -8.22 -4.30 17.60
CA THR A 28 -7.53 -3.84 16.40
C THR A 28 -6.76 -4.97 15.73
N LEU A 29 -6.07 -5.84 16.49
CA LEU A 29 -5.33 -6.96 15.94
C LEU A 29 -6.24 -8.03 15.33
N LYS A 30 -7.41 -8.30 15.90
CA LYS A 30 -8.43 -9.20 15.31
C LYS A 30 -8.81 -8.79 13.89
N ILE A 31 -8.80 -7.49 13.60
CA ILE A 31 -9.10 -6.96 12.25
C ILE A 31 -7.83 -6.87 11.40
N ALA A 32 -6.71 -6.46 11.99
CA ALA A 32 -5.45 -6.22 11.29
C ALA A 32 -4.86 -7.50 10.69
N VAL A 33 -4.84 -8.60 11.44
CA VAL A 33 -4.20 -9.85 11.01
C VAL A 33 -4.87 -10.45 9.76
N PRO A 34 -6.20 -10.63 9.71
CA PRO A 34 -6.87 -11.08 8.48
C PRO A 34 -6.67 -10.13 7.31
N LYS A 35 -6.70 -8.81 7.56
CA LYS A 35 -6.49 -7.80 6.53
C LYS A 35 -5.06 -7.84 5.97
N TYR A 36 -4.06 -8.04 6.81
CA TYR A 36 -2.68 -8.21 6.38
C TYR A 36 -2.50 -9.50 5.56
N ASN A 37 -3.03 -10.63 6.05
CA ASN A 37 -2.87 -11.93 5.39
C ASN A 37 -3.60 -12.04 4.04
N SER A 38 -4.66 -11.24 3.83
CA SER A 38 -5.37 -11.14 2.55
C SER A 38 -4.78 -10.11 1.58
N LYS A 39 -3.92 -9.21 2.05
CA LYS A 39 -3.33 -8.16 1.22
C LYS A 39 -2.21 -8.72 0.33
N PRO A 40 -2.22 -8.44 -0.99
CA PRO A 40 -1.10 -8.76 -1.88
C PRO A 40 0.20 -8.11 -1.42
N SER A 41 1.30 -8.87 -1.48
CA SER A 41 2.63 -8.41 -1.11
C SER A 41 3.55 -8.38 -2.33
N GLY A 42 4.28 -7.28 -2.48
CA GLY A 42 5.31 -7.16 -3.53
C GLY A 42 6.45 -8.17 -3.34
N VAL A 43 6.78 -8.51 -2.08
CA VAL A 43 7.79 -9.54 -1.75
C VAL A 43 7.34 -10.93 -2.22
N LEU A 44 6.03 -11.16 -2.28
CA LEU A 44 5.43 -12.42 -2.74
C LEU A 44 4.94 -12.31 -4.19
N PHE A 45 5.51 -11.39 -4.97
CA PHE A 45 5.19 -11.16 -6.38
C PHE A 45 3.68 -11.06 -6.65
N GLY A 46 2.98 -10.33 -5.79
CA GLY A 46 1.55 -10.06 -5.92
C GLY A 46 0.62 -11.12 -5.31
N PHE A 47 1.14 -12.16 -4.69
CA PHE A 47 0.34 -13.03 -3.82
C PHE A 47 0.19 -12.44 -2.40
N SER A 48 -0.89 -12.81 -1.72
CA SER A 48 -1.04 -12.52 -0.30
C SER A 48 -0.32 -13.56 0.57
N PRO A 49 0.03 -13.24 1.83
CA PRO A 49 0.58 -14.22 2.77
C PRO A 49 -0.27 -15.48 2.90
N GLN A 50 -1.60 -15.34 2.97
CA GLN A 50 -2.52 -16.48 3.07
C GLN A 50 -2.45 -17.39 1.83
N GLN A 51 -2.33 -16.81 0.64
CA GLN A 51 -2.27 -17.58 -0.60
C GLN A 51 -1.00 -18.44 -0.67
N VAL A 52 0.13 -17.86 -0.27
CA VAL A 52 1.41 -18.58 -0.23
C VAL A 52 1.40 -19.65 0.85
N LEU A 53 0.84 -19.35 2.03
CA LEU A 53 0.63 -20.35 3.08
C LEU A 53 -0.22 -21.53 2.59
N ASN A 54 -1.20 -21.27 1.73
CA ASN A 54 -2.07 -22.28 1.11
C ASN A 54 -1.44 -22.93 -0.14
N GLY A 55 -0.14 -22.76 -0.38
CA GLY A 55 0.62 -23.45 -1.43
C GLY A 55 0.73 -22.74 -2.78
N LYS A 56 0.31 -21.48 -2.90
CA LYS A 56 0.61 -20.70 -4.12
C LYS A 56 2.11 -20.40 -4.19
N ILE A 57 2.73 -20.77 -5.31
CA ILE A 57 4.15 -20.53 -5.55
C ILE A 57 4.31 -19.15 -6.21
N PRO A 58 5.06 -18.21 -5.58
CA PRO A 58 5.32 -16.90 -6.17
C PRO A 58 6.15 -16.99 -7.45
N ASP A 59 5.73 -16.27 -8.48
CA ASP A 59 6.46 -16.15 -9.75
C ASP A 59 6.74 -14.67 -10.03
N LYS A 60 8.04 -14.34 -10.09
CA LYS A 60 8.55 -12.99 -10.38
C LYS A 60 8.14 -12.49 -11.75
N HIS A 61 7.97 -13.39 -12.72
CA HIS A 61 7.71 -13.05 -14.12
C HIS A 61 6.22 -12.99 -14.46
N ARG A 62 5.35 -13.40 -13.54
CA ARG A 62 3.89 -13.49 -13.70
C ARG A 62 3.24 -12.26 -14.34
N PHE A 63 3.73 -11.07 -13.99
CA PHE A 63 3.11 -9.79 -14.38
C PHE A 63 3.92 -8.98 -15.40
N ILE A 64 5.00 -9.53 -15.98
CA ILE A 64 5.90 -8.75 -16.84
C ILE A 64 5.18 -8.12 -18.03
N GLU A 65 4.36 -8.89 -18.74
CA GLU A 65 3.67 -8.37 -19.93
C GLU A 65 2.62 -7.31 -19.57
N GLN A 66 1.97 -7.46 -18.41
CA GLN A 66 1.02 -6.47 -17.90
C GLN A 66 1.72 -5.18 -17.48
N ILE A 67 2.88 -5.29 -16.82
CA ILE A 67 3.70 -4.14 -16.44
C ILE A 67 4.20 -3.41 -17.70
N LYS A 68 4.69 -4.14 -18.71
CA LYS A 68 5.11 -3.55 -20.00
C LYS A 68 3.95 -2.83 -20.68
N LYS A 69 2.78 -3.47 -20.77
CA LYS A 69 1.59 -2.86 -21.37
C LYS A 69 1.16 -1.61 -20.60
N ALA A 70 1.11 -1.66 -19.27
CA ALA A 70 0.77 -0.52 -18.43
C ALA A 70 1.76 0.63 -18.59
N ALA A 71 3.07 0.33 -18.65
CA ALA A 71 4.11 1.32 -18.89
C ALA A 71 3.95 2.01 -20.26
N ALA A 72 3.61 1.26 -21.31
CA ALA A 72 3.35 1.81 -22.64
C ALA A 72 2.07 2.68 -22.71
N MET A 73 1.03 2.32 -21.93
CA MET A 73 -0.23 3.09 -21.90
C MET A 73 -0.12 4.37 -21.06
N ARG A 74 0.76 4.39 -20.04
CA ARG A 74 0.86 5.49 -19.06
C ARG A 74 1.06 6.88 -19.67
N PRO A 75 1.93 7.11 -20.68
CA PRO A 75 2.08 8.44 -21.28
C PRO A 75 0.82 8.95 -21.95
N ASN A 76 0.06 8.07 -22.62
CA ASN A 76 -1.18 8.47 -23.29
C ASN A 76 -2.28 8.80 -22.29
N ILE A 77 -2.36 8.07 -21.18
CA ILE A 77 -3.30 8.35 -20.09
C ILE A 77 -2.93 9.67 -19.40
N ASN A 78 -1.66 9.87 -19.06
CA ASN A 78 -1.20 11.07 -18.37
C ASN A 78 -1.38 12.35 -19.21
N LYS A 79 -1.35 12.25 -20.55
CA LYS A 79 -1.60 13.36 -21.47
C LYS A 79 -3.06 13.80 -21.57
N GLN A 80 -4.00 13.06 -20.98
CA GLN A 80 -5.42 13.42 -21.02
C GLN A 80 -5.78 14.60 -20.10
N ASP A 81 -4.78 15.24 -19.43
CA ASP A 81 -4.94 16.40 -18.54
C ASP A 81 -6.10 16.25 -17.54
N LEU A 82 -6.32 15.02 -17.06
CA LEU A 82 -7.30 14.68 -16.01
C LEU A 82 -6.86 15.16 -14.62
N CYS A 83 -5.69 15.78 -14.52
CA CYS A 83 -5.23 16.40 -13.30
C CYS A 83 -5.97 17.72 -13.13
N ASP A 84 -6.57 17.94 -11.96
CA ASP A 84 -6.98 19.28 -11.57
C ASP A 84 -5.78 20.23 -11.72
N PRO A 85 -5.99 21.47 -12.23
CA PRO A 85 -4.91 22.45 -12.28
C PRO A 85 -4.28 22.53 -10.89
N CYS A 86 -2.98 22.28 -10.82
CA CYS A 86 -2.23 22.45 -9.59
C CYS A 86 -2.49 23.88 -9.12
N SER A 87 -3.06 24.01 -7.92
CA SER A 87 -3.66 25.23 -7.39
C SER A 87 -2.89 26.48 -7.76
N ASP A 88 -3.59 27.49 -8.27
CA ASP A 88 -3.02 28.72 -8.82
C ASP A 88 -1.84 29.22 -7.98
N THR A 89 -0.73 29.50 -8.65
CA THR A 89 0.47 30.13 -8.05
C THR A 89 0.17 31.48 -7.38
N ALA A 90 -1.03 32.05 -7.58
CA ALA A 90 -1.58 33.19 -6.85
C ALA A 90 -1.81 32.93 -5.35
N SER A 91 -1.95 31.66 -4.94
CA SER A 91 -2.10 31.26 -3.53
C SER A 91 -0.77 31.18 -2.77
N ILE A 92 0.37 31.24 -3.48
CA ILE A 92 1.69 31.26 -2.87
C ILE A 92 2.02 32.70 -2.50
N SER A 93 1.68 33.08 -1.25
CA SER A 93 2.14 34.31 -0.61
C SER A 93 3.66 34.46 -0.80
N LYS A 94 4.06 35.39 -1.68
CA LYS A 94 5.48 35.76 -1.83
C LYS A 94 5.91 36.41 -0.52
N LYS A 95 6.70 35.70 0.30
CA LYS A 95 7.39 36.30 1.45
C LYS A 95 8.16 37.52 0.95
N LYS A 96 7.80 38.72 1.44
CA LYS A 96 8.52 39.97 1.19
C LYS A 96 9.94 39.84 1.75
N LYS A 97 10.94 40.20 0.94
CA LYS A 97 12.31 40.44 1.37
C LYS A 97 12.40 41.70 2.21
#